data_AF-A0A0D0AQW6-F1
#
_entry.id   AF-A0A0D0AQW6-F1
#
_cell.length_a   1.000
_cell.length_b   1.000
_cell.length_c   1.000
_cell.angle_alpha   90.00
_cell.angle_beta   90.00
_cell.angle_gamma   90.00
#
_symmetry.space_group_name_H-M   'P 1'
#
loop_
_entity.id
_entity.type
_entity.pdbx_description
1 polymer ?
#
loop_
_entity_poly.entity_id
_entity_poly.type
_entity_poly.pdbx_seq_one_letter_code
_entity_poly.pdbx_strand_id
1 'polypeptide(L)'
;PDDHHIMLSGIHGMVADSEIAKTSSTDEPDAPPVAHTRHIHTGGRGRPRIEIDSNVLATAYQLAGPTRLAQVFHVSARTIRRRTLEQQIVEPGDPVFVTLTDEDGEVFHIHTSSTGSQSTLTDEELDGIMLDILNAFPSFDRWMIDGHLHYLGQHLPRRRIQESY
;
A
#
# COMPACT_ATOMS: atom_id res chain seq x y z
N PRO A 1 46.28 -11.62 -31.91
CA PRO A 1 46.61 -10.36 -31.19
C PRO A 1 45.57 -9.26 -31.39
N ASP A 2 44.91 -9.21 -32.56
CA ASP A 2 43.96 -8.13 -32.91
C ASP A 2 42.59 -8.23 -32.20
N ASP A 3 42.08 -9.43 -31.94
CA ASP A 3 40.72 -9.60 -31.38
C ASP A 3 40.56 -8.98 -29.97
N HIS A 4 41.61 -9.05 -29.14
CA HIS A 4 41.61 -8.47 -27.80
C HIS A 4 41.53 -6.94 -27.84
N HIS A 5 42.15 -6.31 -28.85
CA HIS A 5 42.11 -4.86 -29.02
C HIS A 5 40.72 -4.39 -29.49
N ILE A 6 40.09 -5.16 -30.38
CA ILE A 6 38.71 -4.91 -30.84
C ILE A 6 37.73 -5.01 -29.67
N MET A 7 37.86 -6.01 -28.80
CA MET A 7 37.00 -6.15 -27.62
C MET A 7 37.14 -4.99 -26.63
N LEU A 8 38.38 -4.59 -26.31
CA LEU A 8 38.61 -3.47 -25.40
C LEU A 8 38.11 -2.14 -25.97
N SER A 9 38.31 -1.90 -27.27
CA SER A 9 37.75 -0.73 -27.97
C SER A 9 36.23 -0.69 -27.88
N GLY A 10 35.55 -1.84 -28.05
CA GLY A 10 34.09 -1.93 -27.95
C GLY A 10 33.58 -1.61 -26.55
N ILE A 11 34.22 -2.16 -25.51
CA ILE A 11 33.85 -1.90 -24.11
C ILE A 11 34.02 -0.42 -23.78
N HIS A 12 35.13 0.19 -24.17
CA HIS A 12 35.36 1.62 -23.94
C HIS A 12 34.34 2.49 -24.67
N GLY A 13 33.95 2.12 -25.90
CA GLY A 13 32.88 2.79 -26.63
C GLY A 13 31.54 2.72 -25.88
N MET A 14 31.14 1.53 -25.43
CA MET A 14 29.88 1.36 -24.69
C MET A 14 29.85 2.14 -23.38
N VAL A 15 30.97 2.21 -22.65
CA VAL A 15 31.08 3.00 -21.42
C VAL A 15 30.98 4.50 -21.74
N ALA A 16 31.65 4.97 -22.79
CA ALA A 16 31.57 6.36 -23.21
C ALA A 16 30.14 6.75 -23.63
N ASP A 17 29.46 5.90 -24.40
CA ASP A 17 28.07 6.11 -24.82
C ASP A 17 27.12 6.15 -23.60
N SER A 18 27.35 5.30 -22.60
CA SER A 18 26.58 5.29 -21.36
C SER A 18 26.76 6.57 -20.55
N GLU A 19 27.99 7.09 -20.46
CA GLU A 19 28.25 8.38 -19.80
C GLU A 19 27.63 9.56 -20.57
N ILE A 20 27.67 9.54 -21.90
CA ILE A 20 26.97 10.54 -22.74
C ILE A 20 25.46 10.45 -22.53
N ALA A 21 24.89 9.24 -22.45
CA ALA A 21 23.47 9.06 -22.20
C ALA A 21 23.06 9.54 -20.80
N LYS A 22 23.95 9.37 -19.81
CA LYS A 22 23.72 9.84 -18.44
C LYS A 22 23.75 11.36 -18.36
N THR A 23 24.64 12.02 -19.09
CA THR A 23 24.71 13.49 -19.13
C THR A 23 23.60 14.10 -19.98
N SER A 24 23.21 13.49 -21.11
CA SER A 24 22.06 13.95 -21.91
C SER A 24 20.72 13.77 -21.19
N SER A 25 20.62 12.81 -20.27
CA SER A 25 19.48 12.66 -19.36
C SER A 25 19.35 13.82 -18.34
N THR A 26 20.33 14.73 -18.28
CA THR A 26 20.30 15.89 -17.37
C THR A 26 19.76 17.15 -18.04
N ASP A 27 19.35 17.08 -19.32
CA ASP A 27 18.72 18.21 -19.98
C ASP A 27 17.47 18.65 -19.19
N GLU A 28 17.38 19.96 -18.93
CA GLU A 28 16.17 20.53 -18.32
C GLU A 28 14.98 20.17 -19.21
N PRO A 29 13.89 19.65 -18.64
CA PRO A 29 12.77 19.21 -19.45
C PRO A 29 12.23 20.38 -20.28
N ASP A 30 12.08 20.17 -21.58
CA ASP A 30 11.59 21.18 -22.55
C ASP A 30 10.25 21.80 -22.17
N ALA A 31 9.49 21.12 -21.30
CA ALA A 31 8.23 21.60 -20.75
C ALA A 31 8.21 21.46 -19.22
N PRO A 32 7.53 22.38 -18.52
CA PRO A 32 7.28 22.22 -17.10
C PRO A 32 6.52 20.92 -16.82
N PRO A 33 6.72 20.29 -15.65
CA PRO A 33 6.01 19.08 -15.30
C PRO A 33 4.50 19.30 -15.30
N VAL A 34 3.75 18.34 -15.84
CA VAL A 34 2.29 18.40 -15.88
C VAL A 34 1.76 18.40 -14.44
N ALA A 35 1.13 19.50 -14.04
CA ALA A 35 0.50 19.59 -12.73
C ALA A 35 -0.75 18.69 -12.69
N HIS A 36 -0.61 17.49 -12.12
CA HIS A 36 -1.73 16.55 -11.98
C HIS A 36 -2.72 16.94 -10.88
N THR A 37 -2.36 17.89 -10.02
CA THR A 37 -3.20 18.38 -8.93
C THR A 37 -3.42 19.89 -9.04
N ARG A 38 -4.64 20.33 -8.71
CA ARG A 38 -4.99 21.75 -8.67
C ARG A 38 -5.80 22.10 -7.43
N HIS A 39 -5.52 23.25 -6.85
CA HIS A 39 -6.31 23.77 -5.72
C HIS A 39 -7.47 24.61 -6.25
N ILE A 40 -8.70 24.22 -5.92
CA ILE A 40 -9.92 24.94 -6.26
C ILE A 40 -10.46 25.63 -5.01
N HIS A 41 -10.62 26.94 -5.11
CA HIS A 41 -11.29 27.75 -4.10
C HIS A 41 -12.80 27.66 -4.33
N THR A 42 -13.54 27.25 -3.31
CA THR A 42 -14.99 27.07 -3.38
C THR A 42 -15.79 28.36 -3.13
N GLY A 43 -15.09 29.50 -2.91
CA GLY A 43 -15.71 30.79 -2.60
C GLY A 43 -16.21 30.94 -1.16
N GLY A 44 -16.24 29.87 -0.36
CA GLY A 44 -16.59 29.89 1.06
C GLY A 44 -15.39 29.91 2.01
N ARG A 45 -15.63 30.16 3.30
CA ARG A 45 -14.62 29.95 4.35
C ARG A 45 -14.28 28.46 4.44
N GLY A 46 -13.01 28.09 4.29
CA GLY A 46 -12.55 26.72 4.40
C GLY A 46 -11.23 26.43 3.66
N ARG A 47 -10.72 25.21 3.81
CA ARG A 47 -9.51 24.74 3.09
C ARG A 47 -9.85 24.53 1.61
N PRO A 48 -9.00 25.00 0.66
CA PRO A 48 -9.20 24.77 -0.76
C PRO A 48 -9.33 23.27 -1.10
N ARG A 49 -10.18 22.97 -2.07
CA ARG A 49 -10.47 21.62 -2.54
C ARG A 49 -9.38 21.20 -3.53
N ILE A 50 -8.66 20.11 -3.27
CA ILE A 50 -7.59 19.61 -4.16
C ILE A 50 -8.20 18.69 -5.21
N GLU A 51 -8.26 19.12 -6.46
CA GLU A 51 -8.66 18.27 -7.60
C GLU A 51 -7.47 17.54 -8.21
N ILE A 52 -7.74 16.33 -8.70
CA ILE A 52 -6.79 15.47 -9.39
C ILE A 52 -7.45 15.09 -10.72
N ASP A 53 -6.68 15.09 -11.81
CA ASP A 53 -7.17 14.65 -13.12
C ASP A 53 -7.74 13.22 -13.03
N SER A 54 -8.95 13.01 -13.56
CA SER A 54 -9.68 11.75 -13.41
C SER A 54 -9.03 10.60 -14.15
N ASN A 55 -8.47 10.85 -15.34
CA ASN A 55 -7.84 9.82 -16.15
C ASN A 55 -6.52 9.37 -15.50
N VAL A 56 -5.70 10.34 -15.09
CA VAL A 56 -4.43 10.06 -14.41
C VAL A 56 -4.70 9.32 -13.08
N LEU A 57 -5.70 9.74 -12.31
CA LEU A 57 -6.04 9.07 -11.06
C LEU A 57 -6.54 7.64 -11.29
N ALA A 58 -7.37 7.41 -12.31
CA ALA A 58 -7.89 6.09 -12.64
C ALA A 58 -6.76 5.12 -13.06
N THR A 59 -5.86 5.56 -13.95
CA THR A 59 -4.71 4.75 -14.37
C THR A 59 -3.76 4.48 -13.21
N ALA A 60 -3.46 5.49 -12.40
CA ALA A 60 -2.56 5.32 -11.26
C ALA A 60 -3.15 4.39 -10.19
N TYR A 61 -4.46 4.40 -9.98
CA TYR A 61 -5.15 3.54 -9.01
C TYR A 61 -5.11 2.06 -9.39
N GLN A 62 -5.06 1.74 -10.69
CA GLN A 62 -4.86 0.36 -11.16
C GLN A 62 -3.48 -0.21 -10.78
N LEU A 63 -2.48 0.66 -10.64
CA LEU A 63 -1.09 0.27 -10.36
C LEU A 63 -0.76 0.29 -8.86
N ALA A 64 -1.40 1.15 -8.08
CA ALA A 64 -1.02 1.40 -6.70
C ALA A 64 -2.21 1.81 -5.82
N GLY A 65 -2.20 1.35 -4.57
CA GLY A 65 -3.19 1.74 -3.57
C GLY A 65 -3.06 3.20 -3.07
N PRO A 66 -4.07 3.70 -2.34
CA PRO A 66 -4.14 5.10 -1.91
C PRO A 66 -2.92 5.62 -1.15
N THR A 67 -2.26 4.77 -0.34
CA THR A 67 -1.09 5.15 0.47
C THR A 67 0.14 5.44 -0.37
N ARG A 68 0.36 4.69 -1.45
CA ARG A 68 1.49 4.93 -2.35
C ARG A 68 1.20 6.12 -3.27
N LEU A 69 -0.04 6.24 -3.76
CA LEU A 69 -0.47 7.41 -4.54
C LEU A 69 -0.42 8.72 -3.77
N ALA A 70 -0.63 8.68 -2.45
CA ALA A 70 -0.47 9.84 -1.57
C ALA A 70 0.92 10.50 -1.71
N GLN A 71 1.97 9.68 -1.84
CA GLN A 71 3.34 10.16 -2.01
C GLN A 71 3.54 10.79 -3.39
N VAL A 72 2.97 10.19 -4.44
CA VAL A 72 3.10 10.65 -5.84
C VAL A 72 2.37 11.97 -6.07
N PHE A 73 1.14 12.10 -5.57
CA PHE A 73 0.33 13.32 -5.76
C PHE A 73 0.55 14.37 -4.66
N HIS A 74 1.42 14.10 -3.69
CA HIS A 74 1.66 14.94 -2.50
C HIS A 74 0.38 15.33 -1.75
N VAL A 75 -0.54 14.37 -1.57
CA VAL A 75 -1.78 14.53 -0.82
C VAL A 75 -1.97 13.39 0.17
N SER A 76 -2.88 13.52 1.14
CA SER A 76 -3.16 12.40 2.05
C SER A 76 -3.86 11.25 1.34
N ALA A 77 -3.62 10.01 1.77
CA ALA A 77 -4.31 8.81 1.26
C ALA A 77 -5.85 8.93 1.39
N ARG A 78 -6.33 9.59 2.44
CA ARG A 78 -7.76 9.93 2.60
C ARG A 78 -8.27 10.84 1.49
N THR A 79 -7.47 11.80 1.01
CA THR A 79 -7.84 12.66 -0.12
C THR A 79 -7.92 11.86 -1.40
N ILE A 80 -6.94 10.98 -1.67
CA ILE A 80 -6.99 10.06 -2.82
C ILE A 80 -8.27 9.23 -2.78
N ARG A 81 -8.53 8.52 -1.67
CA ARG A 81 -9.73 7.67 -1.52
C ARG A 81 -11.02 8.46 -1.72
N ARG A 82 -11.12 9.67 -1.16
CA ARG A 82 -12.28 10.53 -1.36
C ARG A 82 -12.45 10.92 -2.83
N ARG A 83 -11.37 11.28 -3.53
CA ARG A 83 -11.42 11.66 -4.95
C ARG A 83 -11.80 10.51 -5.85
N THR A 84 -11.27 9.31 -5.60
CA THR A 84 -11.65 8.12 -6.36
C THR A 84 -13.13 7.79 -6.20
N LEU A 85 -13.71 8.00 -5.01
CA LEU A 85 -15.15 7.81 -4.76
C LEU A 85 -15.99 8.88 -5.44
N GLU A 86 -15.62 10.16 -5.30
CA GLU A 86 -16.34 11.29 -5.94
C GLU A 86 -16.32 11.19 -7.48
N GLN A 87 -15.26 10.65 -8.07
CA GLN A 87 -15.10 10.45 -9.51
C GLN A 87 -15.62 9.09 -9.99
N GLN A 88 -16.24 8.28 -9.12
CA GLN A 88 -16.77 6.94 -9.45
C GLN A 88 -15.71 5.98 -10.05
N ILE A 89 -14.44 6.17 -9.69
CA ILE A 89 -13.34 5.27 -10.10
C ILE A 89 -13.38 3.98 -9.28
N VAL A 90 -13.83 4.07 -8.04
CA VAL A 90 -13.94 2.93 -7.13
C VAL A 90 -15.29 2.97 -6.45
N GLU A 91 -15.89 1.80 -6.26
CA GLU A 91 -17.11 1.67 -5.48
C GLU A 91 -16.86 2.01 -3.99
N PRO A 92 -17.85 2.63 -3.33
CA PRO A 92 -17.88 2.70 -1.87
C PRO A 92 -17.70 1.31 -1.27
N GLY A 93 -16.96 1.24 -0.15
CA GLY A 93 -16.88 -0.02 0.61
C GLY A 93 -18.20 -0.29 1.32
N ASP A 94 -18.36 -1.53 1.79
CA ASP A 94 -19.52 -1.92 2.60
C ASP A 94 -19.68 -0.99 3.82
N PRO A 95 -20.93 -0.73 4.24
CA PRO A 95 -21.18 0.08 5.41
C PRO A 95 -20.54 -0.54 6.65
N VAL A 96 -19.99 0.31 7.52
CA VAL A 96 -19.37 -0.11 8.78
C VAL A 96 -20.38 -0.77 9.72
N PHE A 97 -21.66 -0.40 9.63
CA PHE A 97 -22.73 -1.07 10.34
C PHE A 97 -24.00 -1.13 9.51
N VAL A 98 -24.76 -2.20 9.70
CA VAL A 98 -26.08 -2.41 9.12
C VAL A 98 -27.10 -2.39 10.26
N THR A 99 -28.19 -1.65 10.08
CA THR A 99 -29.30 -1.63 11.03
C THR A 99 -30.37 -2.60 10.53
N LEU A 100 -30.68 -3.63 11.31
CA LEU A 100 -31.75 -4.58 11.05
C LEU A 100 -32.90 -4.32 12.01
N THR A 101 -34.12 -4.41 11.49
CA THR A 101 -35.33 -4.34 12.32
C THR A 101 -36.02 -5.69 12.23
N ASP A 102 -36.26 -6.32 13.38
CA ASP A 102 -36.89 -7.64 13.47
C ASP A 102 -38.42 -7.54 13.37
N GLU A 103 -39.11 -8.68 13.21
CA GLU A 103 -40.57 -8.77 13.13
C GLU A 103 -41.27 -8.21 14.39
N ASP A 104 -40.60 -8.29 15.55
CA ASP A 104 -41.06 -7.72 16.82
C ASP A 104 -40.83 -6.20 16.94
N GLY A 105 -40.19 -5.57 15.95
CA GLY A 105 -39.87 -4.14 15.94
C GLY A 105 -38.58 -3.76 16.67
N GLU A 106 -37.83 -4.73 17.20
CA GLU A 106 -36.53 -4.51 17.82
C GLU A 106 -35.47 -4.16 16.77
N VAL A 107 -34.59 -3.21 17.11
CA VAL A 107 -33.58 -2.68 16.18
C VAL A 107 -32.19 -3.16 16.60
N PHE A 108 -31.52 -3.90 15.71
CA PHE A 108 -30.17 -4.42 15.91
C PHE A 108 -29.17 -3.66 15.03
N HIS A 109 -28.01 -3.31 15.59
CA HIS A 109 -26.88 -2.78 14.83
C HIS A 109 -25.79 -3.85 14.70
N ILE A 110 -25.60 -4.35 13.49
CA ILE A 110 -24.51 -5.28 13.17
C ILE A 110 -23.32 -4.46 12.69
N HIS A 111 -22.23 -4.48 13.44
CA HIS A 111 -20.98 -3.82 13.05
C HIS A 111 -20.09 -4.78 12.24
N THR A 112 -19.74 -4.37 11.03
CA THR A 112 -18.73 -5.04 10.21
C THR A 112 -17.37 -4.51 10.65
N SER A 113 -16.61 -5.31 11.40
CA SER A 113 -15.24 -4.93 11.72
C SER A 113 -14.39 -5.01 10.46
N SER A 114 -13.68 -3.93 10.14
CA SER A 114 -12.70 -3.93 9.05
C SER A 114 -11.41 -4.66 9.42
N THR A 115 -11.23 -5.01 10.70
CA THR A 115 -10.13 -5.88 11.12
C THR A 115 -10.43 -7.31 10.65
N GLY A 116 -9.45 -7.98 10.03
CA GLY A 116 -9.59 -9.39 9.66
C GLY A 116 -10.09 -10.24 10.84
N SER A 117 -10.78 -11.34 10.53
CA SER A 117 -11.26 -12.28 11.55
C SER A 117 -10.10 -12.66 12.45
N GLN A 118 -10.27 -12.44 13.77
CA GLN A 118 -9.30 -12.94 14.74
C GLN A 118 -9.26 -14.46 14.59
N SER A 119 -8.06 -15.01 14.67
CA SER A 119 -7.85 -16.45 14.60
C SER A 119 -8.64 -17.15 15.69
N THR A 120 -9.31 -18.25 15.33
CA THR A 120 -10.04 -19.13 16.27
C THR A 120 -9.15 -20.18 16.92
N LEU A 121 -7.82 -20.08 16.78
CA LEU A 121 -6.87 -21.04 17.36
C LEU A 121 -7.04 -21.14 18.88
N THR A 122 -7.08 -22.37 19.37
CA THR A 122 -7.01 -22.64 20.81
C THR A 122 -5.61 -22.34 21.33
N ASP A 123 -5.45 -22.23 22.65
CA ASP A 123 -4.13 -21.97 23.24
C ASP A 123 -3.18 -23.16 22.98
N GLU A 124 -3.69 -24.39 22.99
CA GLU A 124 -2.88 -25.59 22.70
C GLU A 124 -2.40 -25.64 21.24
N GLU A 125 -3.25 -25.23 20.30
CA GLU A 125 -2.86 -25.15 18.89
C GLU A 125 -1.83 -24.04 18.67
N LEU A 126 -1.98 -22.90 19.35
CA LEU A 126 -1.02 -21.79 19.29
C LEU A 126 0.34 -22.21 19.85
N ASP A 127 0.37 -22.85 21.01
CA ASP A 127 1.59 -23.35 21.65
C ASP A 127 2.30 -24.38 20.75
N GLY A 128 1.54 -25.27 20.11
CA GLY A 128 2.07 -26.24 19.14
C GLY A 128 2.74 -25.56 17.94
N ILE A 129 2.06 -24.59 17.32
CA ILE A 129 2.62 -23.83 16.20
C ILE A 129 3.86 -23.03 16.64
N MET A 130 3.84 -22.43 17.83
CA MET A 130 4.98 -21.69 18.34
C MET A 130 6.20 -22.58 18.60
N LEU A 131 5.98 -23.78 19.16
CA LEU A 131 7.03 -24.77 19.37
C LEU A 131 7.65 -25.20 18.03
N ASP A 132 6.83 -25.45 17.01
CA ASP A 132 7.30 -25.80 15.67
C ASP A 132 8.14 -24.67 15.05
N ILE A 133 7.71 -23.40 15.18
CA ILE A 133 8.46 -22.24 14.71
C ILE A 133 9.81 -22.11 15.43
N LEU A 134 9.83 -22.25 16.75
CA LEU A 134 11.06 -22.13 17.56
C LEU A 134 12.03 -23.29 17.31
N ASN A 135 11.52 -24.49 17.05
CA ASN A 135 12.35 -25.63 16.66
C ASN A 135 13.00 -25.41 15.29
N ALA A 136 12.26 -24.85 14.32
CA ALA A 136 12.79 -24.54 13.00
C ALA A 136 13.75 -23.34 13.00
N PHE A 137 13.44 -22.31 13.81
CA PHE A 137 14.19 -21.06 13.88
C PHE A 137 14.42 -20.63 15.33
N PRO A 138 15.42 -21.20 16.02
CA PRO A 138 15.66 -20.94 17.45
C PRO A 138 16.02 -19.48 17.78
N SER A 139 16.44 -18.70 16.79
CA SER A 139 16.81 -17.28 16.96
C SER A 139 15.67 -16.31 16.61
N PHE A 140 14.44 -16.79 16.42
CA PHE A 140 13.32 -15.90 16.12
C PHE A 140 12.88 -15.12 17.37
N ASP A 141 12.95 -13.81 17.27
CA ASP A 141 12.35 -12.92 18.25
C ASP A 141 10.82 -12.92 18.12
N ARG A 142 10.13 -12.49 19.17
CA ARG A 142 8.65 -12.39 19.23
C ARG A 142 8.04 -11.64 18.03
N TRP A 143 8.73 -10.63 17.51
CA TRP A 143 8.30 -9.89 16.32
C TRP A 143 8.34 -10.72 15.04
N MET A 144 9.32 -11.63 14.93
CA MET A 144 9.44 -12.55 13.79
C MET A 144 8.36 -13.64 13.87
N ILE A 145 8.04 -14.10 15.08
CA ILE A 145 6.93 -15.04 15.31
C ILE A 145 5.59 -14.40 14.93
N ASP A 146 5.31 -13.18 15.37
CA ASP A 146 4.10 -12.40 15.00
C ASP A 146 3.99 -12.28 13.46
N GLY A 147 5.09 -11.93 12.79
CA GLY A 147 5.14 -11.87 11.33
C GLY A 147 4.91 -13.22 10.65
N HIS A 148 5.45 -14.31 11.20
CA HIS A 148 5.26 -15.65 10.66
C HIS A 148 3.82 -16.14 10.83
N LEU A 149 3.20 -15.91 11.99
CA LEU A 149 1.79 -16.21 12.23
C LEU A 149 0.89 -15.41 11.27
N HIS A 150 1.20 -14.14 11.04
CA HIS A 150 0.49 -13.33 10.05
C HIS A 150 0.66 -13.89 8.63
N TYR A 151 1.84 -14.37 8.27
CA TYR A 151 2.07 -15.03 6.98
C TYR A 151 1.23 -16.31 6.81
N LEU A 152 1.03 -17.07 7.90
CA LEU A 152 0.14 -18.23 7.94
C LEU A 152 -1.37 -17.86 7.94
N GLY A 153 -1.71 -16.57 7.84
CA GLY A 153 -3.09 -16.08 7.86
C GLY A 153 -3.71 -16.02 9.26
N GLN A 154 -2.90 -16.20 10.31
CA GLN A 154 -3.37 -16.16 11.69
C GLN A 154 -3.22 -14.74 12.25
N HIS A 155 -4.36 -14.10 12.55
CA HIS A 155 -4.40 -12.79 13.19
C HIS A 155 -4.65 -12.95 14.69
N LEU A 156 -3.59 -12.86 15.49
CA LEU A 156 -3.65 -12.99 16.93
C LEU A 156 -3.28 -11.67 17.62
N PRO A 157 -3.96 -11.30 18.72
CA PRO A 157 -3.53 -10.17 19.54
C PRO A 157 -2.13 -10.44 20.09
N ARG A 158 -1.24 -9.42 20.05
CA ARG A 158 0.12 -9.52 20.59
C ARG A 158 0.19 -10.03 22.03
N ARG A 159 -0.86 -9.77 22.83
CA ARG A 159 -0.98 -10.27 24.19
C ARG A 159 -1.03 -11.80 24.26
N ARG A 160 -1.80 -12.48 23.39
CA ARG A 160 -1.85 -13.96 23.36
C ARG A 160 -0.49 -14.56 23.01
N ILE A 161 0.22 -13.98 22.06
CA ILE A 161 1.59 -14.41 21.68
C ILE A 161 2.56 -14.26 22.87
N GLN A 162 2.39 -13.22 23.69
CA GLN A 162 3.22 -13.01 24.88
C GLN A 162 2.90 -13.97 26.03
N GLU A 163 1.65 -14.41 26.15
CA GLU A 163 1.21 -15.34 27.20
C GLU A 163 1.60 -16.79 26.87
N SER A 164 1.80 -17.12 25.59
CA SER A 164 2.21 -18.44 25.08
C SER A 164 3.75 -18.65 25.06
N TYR A 165 4.55 -17.58 25.17
CA TYR A 165 6.03 -17.62 25.18
C TYR A 165 6.60 -17.78 26.58
#